data_AF-A0A1Z5TCU4-F1
#
_entry.id   AF-A0A1Z5TCU4-F1
#
_cell.length_a   1.000
_cell.length_b   1.000
_cell.length_c   1.000
_cell.angle_alpha   90.00
_cell.angle_beta   90.00
_cell.angle_gamma   90.00
#
_symmetry.space_group_name_H-M   'P 1'
#
loop_
_entity.id
_entity.type
_entity.pdbx_description
1 polymer ?
#
loop_
_entity_poly.entity_id
_entity_poly.type
_entity_poly.pdbx_seq_one_letter_code
_entity_poly.pdbx_strand_id
1 'polypeptide(L)'
;MATTLDEERNFIERVTGHRLRSEDLLQTALIAFYHKRMALVGDAVLKVAILDDWYDDGTTIETGHKLQQKMAENATLQAWARQAGLGPLICLNAGQVPGSISSRQLSDAVEALTGAIWLDTGKDLDVIKQVIRTMDLASFASF
;
A
#
# COMPACT_ATOMS: atom_id res chain seq x y z
N MET A 1 -22.38 -0.24 10.74
CA MET A 1 -22.60 0.97 9.91
C MET A 1 -21.61 0.91 8.77
N ALA A 2 -22.03 1.23 7.54
CA ALA A 2 -21.07 1.41 6.45
C ALA A 2 -20.17 2.59 6.81
N THR A 3 -18.85 2.39 6.74
CA THR A 3 -17.87 3.46 6.94
C THR A 3 -18.09 4.53 5.88
N THR A 4 -18.12 5.80 6.28
CA THR A 4 -18.25 6.90 5.33
C THR A 4 -16.93 7.10 4.57
N LEU A 5 -17.01 7.67 3.36
CA LEU A 5 -15.83 7.94 2.54
C LEU A 5 -14.78 8.82 3.25
N ASP A 6 -15.22 9.74 4.10
CA ASP A 6 -14.33 10.57 4.91
C ASP A 6 -13.66 9.78 6.04
N GLU A 7 -14.35 8.82 6.64
CA GLU A 7 -13.73 7.92 7.63
C GLU A 7 -12.68 7.02 6.98
N GLU A 8 -12.94 6.48 5.79
CA GLU A 8 -11.96 5.73 5.01
C GLU A 8 -10.74 6.60 4.69
N ARG A 9 -10.96 7.83 4.20
CA ARG A 9 -9.89 8.76 3.87
C ARG A 9 -9.04 9.12 5.10
N ASN A 10 -9.69 9.44 6.21
CA ASN A 10 -9.00 9.77 7.46
C ASN A 10 -8.20 8.57 8.00
N PHE A 11 -8.73 7.36 7.85
CA PHE A 11 -8.02 6.14 8.21
C PHE A 11 -6.76 5.96 7.36
N ILE A 12 -6.89 6.08 6.03
CA ILE A 12 -5.76 5.96 5.10
C ILE A 12 -4.71 7.03 5.36
N GLU A 13 -5.11 8.28 5.55
CA GLU A 13 -4.21 9.38 5.94
C GLU A 13 -3.44 9.06 7.21
N ARG A 14 -4.10 8.51 8.23
CA ARG A 14 -3.45 8.14 9.50
C ARG A 14 -2.42 7.03 9.36
N VAL A 15 -2.68 6.01 8.54
CA VAL A 15 -1.78 4.83 8.44
C VAL A 15 -0.71 4.96 7.36
N THR A 16 -0.89 5.88 6.40
CA THR A 16 0.07 6.10 5.30
C THR A 16 0.78 7.45 5.39
N GLY A 17 0.25 8.40 6.15
CA GLY A 17 0.73 9.78 6.19
C GLY A 17 0.28 10.64 5.00
N HIS A 18 -0.49 10.09 4.05
CA HIS A 18 -0.97 10.81 2.86
C HIS A 18 -2.49 10.87 2.81
N ARG A 19 -3.03 12.09 2.71
CA ARG A 19 -4.45 12.31 2.42
C ARG A 19 -4.70 12.22 0.92
N LEU A 20 -5.20 11.07 0.46
CA LEU A 20 -5.69 10.92 -0.92
C LEU A 20 -6.73 12.01 -1.21
N ARG A 21 -6.65 12.67 -2.37
CA ARG A 21 -7.60 13.70 -2.80
C ARG A 21 -8.70 13.12 -3.67
N SER A 22 -8.35 12.25 -4.61
CA SER A 22 -9.30 11.56 -5.48
C SER A 22 -10.09 10.48 -4.76
N GLU A 23 -11.41 10.64 -4.75
CA GLU A 23 -12.36 9.64 -4.26
C GLU A 23 -12.33 8.36 -5.10
N ASP A 24 -12.23 8.52 -6.42
CA ASP A 24 -12.19 7.41 -7.36
C ASP A 24 -10.96 6.53 -7.15
N LEU A 25 -9.79 7.14 -6.88
CA LEU A 25 -8.56 6.39 -6.60
C LEU A 25 -8.65 5.65 -5.26
N LEU A 26 -9.20 6.29 -4.23
CA LEU A 26 -9.43 5.66 -2.92
C LEU A 26 -10.37 4.45 -3.05
N GLN A 27 -11.53 4.63 -3.66
CA GLN A 27 -12.52 3.56 -3.84
C GLN A 27 -11.97 2.44 -4.72
N THR A 28 -11.22 2.77 -5.79
CA THR A 28 -10.59 1.77 -6.66
C THR A 28 -9.61 0.90 -5.87
N ALA A 29 -8.84 1.47 -4.92
CA ALA A 29 -7.90 0.72 -4.10
C ALA A 29 -8.59 -0.16 -3.05
N LEU A 30 -9.70 0.29 -2.46
CA LEU A 30 -10.44 -0.40 -1.40
C LEU A 30 -11.42 -1.47 -1.90
N ILE A 31 -11.70 -1.54 -3.21
CA ILE A 31 -12.58 -2.58 -3.77
C ILE A 31 -11.74 -3.62 -4.52
N ALA A 32 -11.71 -4.85 -3.97
CA ALA A 32 -10.84 -5.91 -4.44
C ALA A 32 -11.09 -6.34 -5.90
N PHE A 33 -12.32 -6.20 -6.38
CA PHE A 33 -12.65 -6.44 -7.78
C PHE A 33 -11.96 -5.46 -8.75
N TYR A 34 -11.75 -4.20 -8.34
CA TYR A 34 -11.16 -3.17 -9.20
C TYR A 34 -9.64 -3.00 -9.02
N HIS A 35 -9.12 -3.31 -7.83
CA HIS A 35 -7.81 -2.83 -7.42
C HIS A 35 -6.60 -3.51 -8.10
N LYS A 36 -6.76 -4.67 -8.76
CA LYS A 36 -5.60 -5.47 -9.23
C LYS A 36 -4.73 -4.77 -10.27
N ARG A 37 -5.33 -3.98 -11.16
CA ARG A 37 -4.56 -3.20 -12.15
C ARG A 37 -3.75 -2.10 -11.48
N MET A 38 -4.31 -1.48 -10.44
CA MET A 38 -3.64 -0.46 -9.64
C MET A 38 -2.57 -1.07 -8.75
N ALA A 39 -2.83 -2.24 -8.16
CA ALA A 39 -1.88 -3.02 -7.39
C ALA A 39 -0.62 -3.34 -8.19
N LEU A 40 -0.76 -3.76 -9.45
CA LEU A 40 0.40 -4.03 -10.30
C LEU A 40 1.30 -2.79 -10.50
N VAL A 41 0.71 -1.60 -10.64
CA VAL A 41 1.47 -0.35 -10.73
C VAL A 41 2.13 -0.03 -9.39
N GLY A 42 1.37 -0.17 -8.30
CA GLY A 42 1.85 0.11 -6.95
C GLY A 42 2.95 -0.83 -6.47
N ASP A 43 2.94 -2.12 -6.84
CA ASP A 43 4.02 -3.07 -6.59
C ASP A 43 5.34 -2.61 -7.23
N ALA A 44 5.28 -2.19 -8.49
CA ALA A 44 6.46 -1.67 -9.18
C ALA A 44 6.97 -0.37 -8.52
N VAL A 45 6.06 0.57 -8.21
CA VAL A 45 6.40 1.85 -7.57
C VAL A 45 6.99 1.65 -6.17
N LEU A 46 6.41 0.75 -5.37
CA LEU A 46 6.92 0.37 -4.05
C LEU A 46 8.38 -0.10 -4.14
N LYS A 47 8.68 -1.01 -5.07
CA LYS A 47 10.03 -1.54 -5.28
C LYS A 47 11.01 -0.47 -5.75
N VAL A 48 10.59 0.41 -6.66
CA VAL A 48 11.41 1.53 -7.12
C VAL A 48 11.73 2.46 -5.96
N ALA A 49 10.75 2.86 -5.15
CA ALA A 49 10.97 3.74 -4.01
C ALA A 49 11.92 3.13 -2.95
N ILE A 50 11.79 1.83 -2.67
CA ILE A 50 12.73 1.12 -1.77
C ILE A 50 14.15 1.13 -2.33
N LEU A 51 14.30 0.85 -3.64
CA LEU A 51 15.61 0.81 -4.28
C LEU A 51 16.22 2.20 -4.49
N ASP A 52 15.40 3.23 -4.68
CA ASP A 52 15.84 4.63 -4.79
C ASP A 52 16.46 5.10 -3.46
N ASP A 53 15.79 4.85 -2.33
CA ASP A 53 16.37 5.11 -1.00
C ASP A 53 17.65 4.31 -0.75
N TRP A 54 17.66 3.02 -1.12
CA TRP A 54 18.84 2.16 -0.95
C TRP A 54 20.02 2.56 -1.85
N TYR A 55 19.77 3.06 -3.05
CA TYR A 55 20.82 3.36 -4.02
C TYR A 55 21.82 4.38 -3.47
N ASP A 56 21.31 5.39 -2.77
CA ASP A 56 22.12 6.43 -2.15
C ASP A 56 22.88 5.93 -0.90
N ASP A 57 22.44 4.84 -0.26
CA ASP A 57 23.14 4.24 0.89
C ASP A 57 24.47 3.57 0.49
N GLY A 58 24.70 3.30 -0.80
CA GLY A 58 25.98 2.78 -1.32
C GLY A 58 26.34 1.37 -0.84
N THR A 59 25.38 0.60 -0.32
CA THR A 59 25.62 -0.78 0.15
C THR A 59 25.60 -1.79 -1.01
N THR A 60 25.82 -3.08 -0.71
CA THR A 60 25.99 -4.10 -1.76
C THR A 60 24.70 -4.40 -2.53
N ILE A 61 24.82 -4.85 -3.78
CA ILE A 61 23.68 -5.31 -4.60
C ILE A 61 22.86 -6.39 -3.87
N GLU A 62 23.53 -7.28 -3.12
CA GLU A 62 22.86 -8.31 -2.32
C GLU A 62 21.96 -7.70 -1.25
N THR A 63 22.43 -6.64 -0.57
CA THR A 63 21.64 -5.88 0.40
C THR A 63 20.41 -5.26 -0.24
N GLY A 64 20.58 -4.57 -1.38
CA GLY A 64 19.46 -3.94 -2.10
C GLY A 64 18.41 -4.95 -2.56
N HIS A 65 18.86 -6.09 -3.09
CA HIS A 65 17.96 -7.16 -3.52
C HIS A 65 17.16 -7.73 -2.34
N LYS A 66 17.82 -8.03 -1.21
CA LYS A 66 17.16 -8.51 0.00
C LYS A 66 16.17 -7.49 0.55
N LEU A 67 16.55 -6.21 0.62
CA LEU A 67 15.69 -5.13 1.12
C LEU A 67 14.40 -5.02 0.28
N GLN A 68 14.54 -4.87 -1.03
CA GLN A 68 13.41 -4.77 -1.95
C GLN A 68 12.54 -6.02 -1.92
N GLN A 69 13.13 -7.22 -1.89
CA GLN A 69 12.37 -8.46 -1.86
C GLN A 69 11.57 -8.58 -0.56
N LYS A 70 12.20 -8.33 0.59
CA LYS A 70 11.59 -8.53 1.90
C LYS A 70 10.55 -7.47 2.25
N MET A 71 10.78 -6.21 1.91
CA MET A 71 9.80 -5.16 2.21
C MET A 71 8.57 -5.21 1.29
N ALA A 72 8.75 -5.64 0.03
CA ALA A 72 7.67 -5.74 -0.96
C ALA A 72 7.07 -7.15 -1.08
N GLU A 73 7.43 -8.12 -0.22
CA GLU A 73 6.82 -9.43 -0.29
C GLU A 73 5.40 -9.44 0.28
N ASN A 74 4.55 -10.29 -0.29
CA ASN A 74 3.15 -10.44 0.13
C ASN A 74 3.00 -10.65 1.64
N ALA A 75 3.89 -11.43 2.25
CA ALA A 75 3.82 -11.72 3.69
C ALA A 75 3.97 -10.46 4.54
N THR A 76 4.94 -9.60 4.20
CA THR A 76 5.17 -8.31 4.85
C THR A 76 4.01 -7.35 4.65
N LEU A 77 3.52 -7.21 3.41
CA LEU A 77 2.37 -6.34 3.13
C LEU A 77 1.10 -6.83 3.84
N GLN A 78 0.89 -8.13 3.93
CA GLN A 78 -0.22 -8.73 4.67
C GLN A 78 -0.10 -8.51 6.18
N ALA A 79 1.10 -8.68 6.74
CA ALA A 79 1.34 -8.45 8.16
C ALA A 79 1.07 -6.99 8.53
N TRP A 80 1.58 -6.05 7.74
CA TRP A 80 1.29 -4.63 7.89
C TRP A 80 -0.22 -4.34 7.77
N ALA A 81 -0.89 -4.83 6.73
CA ALA A 81 -2.31 -4.56 6.49
C ALA A 81 -3.21 -5.05 7.65
N ARG A 82 -2.85 -6.21 8.25
CA ARG A 82 -3.55 -6.74 9.43
C ARG A 82 -3.30 -5.86 10.65
N GLN A 83 -2.05 -5.47 10.90
CA GLN A 83 -1.69 -4.63 12.04
C GLN A 83 -2.31 -3.23 11.95
N ALA A 84 -2.33 -2.64 10.75
CA ALA A 84 -2.95 -1.34 10.49
C ALA A 84 -4.48 -1.38 10.64
N GLY A 85 -5.10 -2.56 10.50
CA GLY A 85 -6.55 -2.72 10.51
C GLY A 85 -7.19 -2.36 9.16
N LEU A 86 -6.50 -2.60 8.04
CA LEU A 86 -6.98 -2.26 6.69
C LEU A 86 -8.10 -3.19 6.19
N GLY A 87 -8.09 -4.46 6.59
CA GLY A 87 -9.04 -5.47 6.12
C GLY A 87 -10.53 -5.07 6.21
N PRO A 88 -11.00 -4.50 7.33
CA PRO A 88 -12.36 -4.00 7.49
C PRO A 88 -12.78 -2.86 6.56
N LEU A 89 -11.85 -2.23 5.83
CA LEU A 89 -12.19 -1.21 4.82
C LEU A 89 -12.32 -1.82 3.42
N ILE A 90 -11.80 -3.04 3.20
CA ILE A 90 -11.74 -3.62 1.86
C ILE A 90 -13.05 -4.38 1.58
N CYS A 91 -13.72 -3.97 0.51
CA CYS A 91 -14.88 -4.65 -0.03
C CYS A 91 -14.47 -5.62 -1.14
N LEU A 92 -15.11 -6.79 -1.24
CA LEU A 92 -14.88 -7.69 -2.37
C LEU A 92 -15.41 -7.07 -3.68
N ASN A 93 -16.65 -6.57 -3.65
CA ASN A 93 -17.33 -5.88 -4.75
C ASN A 93 -18.04 -4.63 -4.22
N ALA A 94 -18.44 -3.72 -5.12
CA ALA A 94 -19.32 -2.61 -4.77
C ALA A 94 -20.64 -3.12 -4.16
N GLY A 95 -20.95 -2.70 -2.93
CA GLY A 95 -22.18 -3.06 -2.21
C GLY A 95 -22.11 -4.33 -1.36
N GLN A 96 -20.95 -5.00 -1.26
CA GLN A 96 -20.76 -6.10 -0.30
C GLN A 96 -20.22 -5.60 1.04
N VAL A 97 -20.50 -6.35 2.11
CA VAL A 97 -20.00 -6.02 3.45
C VAL A 97 -18.47 -6.19 3.47
N PRO A 98 -17.71 -5.18 3.93
CA PRO A 98 -16.25 -5.26 4.05
C PRO A 98 -15.77 -6.42 4.95
N GLY A 99 -14.51 -6.81 4.78
CA GLY A 99 -13.79 -7.66 5.75
C GLY A 99 -13.72 -9.17 5.43
N SER A 100 -14.49 -9.67 4.46
CA SER A 100 -14.35 -11.05 3.97
C SER A 100 -13.42 -11.10 2.74
N ILE A 101 -12.12 -10.93 2.97
CA ILE A 101 -11.11 -10.92 1.91
C ILE A 101 -9.98 -11.92 2.17
N SER A 102 -9.39 -12.43 1.09
CA SER A 102 -8.23 -13.33 1.16
C SER A 102 -6.96 -12.58 1.56
N SER A 103 -5.97 -13.31 2.07
CA SER A 103 -4.63 -12.76 2.34
C SER A 103 -3.99 -12.13 1.09
N ARG A 104 -4.22 -12.69 -0.10
CA ARG A 104 -3.70 -12.10 -1.34
C ARG A 104 -4.34 -10.75 -1.64
N GLN A 105 -5.66 -10.61 -1.40
CA GLN A 105 -6.36 -9.33 -1.56
C GLN A 105 -5.92 -8.29 -0.52
N LEU A 106 -5.47 -8.70 0.68
CA LEU A 106 -4.85 -7.78 1.62
C LEU A 106 -3.57 -7.18 1.03
N SER A 107 -2.62 -8.00 0.55
CA SER A 107 -1.41 -7.49 -0.08
C SER A 107 -1.70 -6.67 -1.34
N ASP A 108 -2.61 -7.13 -2.21
CA ASP A 108 -3.01 -6.40 -3.41
C ASP A 108 -3.60 -5.01 -3.06
N ALA A 109 -4.33 -4.89 -1.95
CA ALA A 109 -4.87 -3.60 -1.50
C ALA A 109 -3.79 -2.63 -1.01
N VAL A 110 -2.75 -3.13 -0.32
CA VAL A 110 -1.59 -2.29 0.06
C VAL A 110 -0.89 -1.75 -1.18
N GLU A 111 -0.61 -2.63 -2.14
CA GLU A 111 -0.03 -2.25 -3.43
C GLU A 111 -0.95 -1.25 -4.16
N ALA A 112 -2.26 -1.50 -4.18
CA ALA A 112 -3.21 -0.61 -4.84
C ALA A 112 -3.29 0.77 -4.17
N LEU A 113 -3.22 0.85 -2.85
CA LEU A 113 -3.15 2.14 -2.13
C LEU A 113 -1.87 2.90 -2.49
N THR A 114 -0.72 2.22 -2.56
CA THR A 114 0.53 2.83 -3.06
C THR A 114 0.33 3.36 -4.49
N GLY A 115 -0.32 2.58 -5.37
CA GLY A 115 -0.65 3.00 -6.72
C GLY A 115 -1.63 4.18 -6.78
N ALA A 116 -2.62 4.24 -5.88
CA ALA A 116 -3.55 5.34 -5.75
C ALA A 116 -2.82 6.63 -5.35
N ILE A 117 -1.98 6.56 -4.32
CA ILE A 117 -1.19 7.71 -3.83
C ILE A 117 -0.26 8.22 -4.94
N TRP A 118 0.43 7.31 -5.63
CA TRP A 118 1.29 7.62 -6.76
C TRP A 118 0.56 8.40 -7.86
N LEU A 119 -0.68 8.01 -8.19
CA LEU A 119 -1.48 8.72 -9.19
C LEU A 119 -2.03 10.05 -8.66
N ASP A 120 -2.46 10.09 -7.40
CA ASP A 120 -3.02 11.28 -6.72
C ASP A 120 -1.99 12.40 -6.55
N THR A 121 -0.71 12.06 -6.41
CA THR A 121 0.40 13.01 -6.28
C THR A 121 0.96 13.46 -7.62
N GLY A 122 0.45 12.93 -8.74
CA GLY A 122 0.99 13.24 -10.06
C GLY A 122 2.32 12.53 -10.34
N LYS A 123 2.53 11.34 -9.77
CA LYS A 123 3.74 10.51 -9.90
C LYS A 123 4.95 11.04 -9.13
N ASP A 124 4.72 11.47 -7.88
CA ASP A 124 5.77 11.94 -6.98
C ASP A 124 6.38 10.78 -6.17
N LEU A 125 7.67 10.49 -6.40
CA LEU A 125 8.37 9.37 -5.76
C LEU A 125 8.74 9.68 -4.30
N ASP A 126 8.99 10.94 -3.97
CA ASP A 126 9.35 11.35 -2.61
C ASP A 126 8.18 11.16 -1.65
N VAL A 127 6.94 11.39 -2.12
CA VAL A 127 5.74 11.07 -1.35
C VAL A 127 5.63 9.57 -1.08
N ILE A 128 5.94 8.71 -2.07
CA ILE A 128 5.91 7.26 -1.87
C ILE A 128 6.97 6.81 -0.86
N LYS A 129 8.18 7.37 -0.93
CA LYS A 129 9.22 7.10 0.07
C LYS A 129 8.76 7.50 1.48
N GLN A 130 8.10 8.65 1.61
CA GLN A 130 7.52 9.06 2.89
C GLN A 130 6.40 8.13 3.38
N VAL A 131 5.56 7.62 2.47
CA VAL A 131 4.53 6.62 2.79
C VAL A 131 5.17 5.33 3.30
N ILE A 132 6.20 4.81 2.62
CA ILE A 132 6.90 3.59 3.04
C ILE A 132 7.53 3.75 4.43
N ARG A 133 8.15 4.90 4.71
CA ARG A 133 8.69 5.22 6.04
C ARG A 133 7.60 5.30 7.10
N THR A 134 6.43 5.85 6.76
CA THR A 134 5.29 5.95 7.68
C THR A 134 4.66 4.58 7.96
N MET A 135 4.62 3.71 6.96
CA MET A 135 4.15 2.33 7.10
C MET A 135 5.13 1.46 7.90
N ASP A 136 6.41 1.84 7.95
CA ASP A 136 7.49 1.12 8.62
C ASP A 136 7.53 -0.37 8.20
N LEU A 137 7.48 -0.62 6.89
CA LEU A 137 7.40 -1.98 6.33
C LEU A 137 8.60 -2.87 6.74
N ALA A 138 9.75 -2.27 7.04
CA ALA A 138 10.93 -2.98 7.52
C ALA A 138 10.68 -3.71 8.84
N SER A 139 9.85 -3.16 9.74
CA SER A 139 9.46 -3.82 11.01
C SER A 139 8.60 -5.08 10.81
N PHE A 140 8.06 -5.29 9.61
CA PHE A 140 7.28 -6.47 9.22
C PHE A 140 8.04 -7.41 8.30
N ALA A 141 9.28 -7.06 7.92
CA ALA A 141 10.15 -7.87 7.09
C ALA A 141 11.01 -8.79 7.96
N SER A 142 11.06 -10.08 7.63
CA SER A 142 11.99 -11.02 8.26
C SER A 142 13.27 -11.09 7.42
N PHE A 143 14.31 -10.37 7.85
CA PHE A 143 15.64 -10.38 7.24
C PHE A 143 16.46 -11.62 7.60
#